data_AF-A0AAN4N0K3-F1
#
_entry.id   AF-A0AAN4N0K3-F1
#
_cell.length_a   1.000
_cell.length_b   1.000
_cell.length_c   1.000
_cell.angle_alpha   90.00
_cell.angle_beta   90.00
_cell.angle_gamma   90.00
#
_symmetry.space_group_name_H-M   'P 1'
#
loop_
_entity.id
_entity.type
_entity.pdbx_description
1 polymer ?
#
loop_
_entity_poly.entity_id
_entity_poly.type
_entity_poly.pdbx_seq_one_letter_code
_entity_poly.pdbx_strand_id
1 'polypeptide(L)' 'MSKEVTVVELSGGSKATFHCRNRILVKIDFGFMTISKIQRGKYKVQLNKNIDIRQPIAISFGFSVPGGISTVVVTLKQ' A
#
# COMPACT_ATOMS: atom_id res chain seq x y z
N MET A 1 3.14 23.82 -1.34
CA MET A 1 3.61 22.65 -0.56
C MET A 1 3.75 21.47 -1.52
N SER A 2 4.97 20.96 -1.72
CA SER A 2 5.22 19.88 -2.69
C SER A 2 4.62 18.56 -2.20
N LYS A 3 4.05 17.81 -3.14
CA LYS A 3 3.62 16.44 -2.93
C LYS A 3 4.87 15.57 -3.08
N GLU A 4 5.33 14.95 -2.01
CA GLU A 4 6.45 14.02 -2.08
C GLU A 4 5.94 12.72 -2.71
N VAL A 5 6.45 12.38 -3.89
CA VAL A 5 6.11 11.16 -4.61
C VAL A 5 7.35 10.30 -4.72
N THR A 6 7.28 9.06 -4.24
CA THR A 6 8.35 8.07 -4.39
C THR A 6 7.81 6.90 -5.18
N VAL A 7 8.50 6.53 -6.26
CA VAL A 7 8.17 5.36 -7.07
C VAL A 7 9.17 4.27 -6.72
N VAL A 8 8.66 3.08 -6.39
CA VAL A 8 9.45 1.90 -6.08
C VAL A 8 9.11 0.82 -7.09
N GLU A 9 10.13 0.24 -7.70
CA GLU A 9 9.98 -0.94 -8.55
C GLU A 9 10.02 -2.19 -7.65
N LEU A 10 9.01 -3.03 -7.79
CA LEU A 10 8.86 -4.29 -7.08
C LEU A 10 9.39 -5.44 -7.93
N SER A 11 9.72 -6.56 -7.29
CA SER A 11 10.05 -7.80 -7.96
C SER A 11 8.96 -8.19 -8.96
N GLY A 12 9.34 -8.49 -10.22
CA GLY A 12 8.39 -8.80 -11.30
C GLY A 12 7.90 -7.59 -12.09
N GLY A 13 8.56 -6.43 -11.99
CA GLY A 13 8.31 -5.26 -12.83
C GLY A 13 7.07 -4.43 -12.45
N SER A 14 6.38 -4.83 -11.37
CA SER A 14 5.28 -4.04 -10.82
C SER A 14 5.83 -2.77 -10.15
N LYS A 15 5.06 -1.68 -10.17
CA LYS A 15 5.44 -0.42 -9.51
C LYS A 15 4.50 -0.11 -8.37
N ALA A 16 5.06 0.43 -7.29
CA ALA A 16 4.32 1.05 -6.20
C ALA A 16 4.67 2.54 -6.15
N THR A 17 3.65 3.40 -6.14
CA THR A 17 3.81 4.84 -6.01
C THR A 17 3.31 5.30 -4.65
N PHE A 18 4.22 5.82 -3.84
CA PHE A 18 3.93 6.35 -2.52
C PHE A 18 3.71 7.85 -2.63
N HIS A 19 2.57 8.30 -2.09
CA HIS A 19 2.23 9.72 -1.99
C HIS A 19 2.30 10.13 -0.52
N CYS A 20 3.15 11.10 -0.25
CA CYS A 20 3.35 11.67 1.07
C CYS A 20 2.95 13.15 1.08
N ARG A 21 2.37 13.60 2.19
CA ARG A 21 2.11 15.01 2.47
C ARG A 21 2.64 15.34 3.85
N ASN A 22 3.55 16.32 3.94
CA ASN A 22 4.21 16.68 5.19
C ASN A 22 4.84 15.46 5.89
N ARG A 23 5.55 14.61 5.13
CA ARG A 23 6.14 13.34 5.58
C ARG A 23 5.15 12.30 6.12
N ILE A 24 3.85 12.52 5.96
CA ILE A 24 2.80 11.56 6.31
C ILE A 24 2.38 10.82 5.06
N LEU A 25 2.45 9.49 5.09
CA LEU A 25 1.91 8.65 4.03
C LEU A 25 0.39 8.85 3.91
N VAL A 26 -0.07 9.27 2.73
CA VAL A 26 -1.49 9.50 2.45
C VAL A 26 -2.07 8.47 1.48
N LYS A 27 -1.26 7.95 0.55
CA LYS A 27 -1.72 6.98 -0.45
C LYS A 27 -0.56 6.10 -0.93
N ILE A 28 -0.85 4.83 -1.19
CA ILE A 28 0.00 3.94 -1.97
C ILE A 28 -0.81 3.45 -3.16
N ASP A 29 -0.29 3.68 -4.36
CA ASP A 29 -0.83 3.14 -5.60
C ASP A 29 0.02 1.97 -6.05
N PHE A 30 -0.55 0.77 -6.00
CA PHE A 30 -0.05 -0.40 -6.70
C PHE A 30 -0.74 -0.49 -8.05
N GLY A 31 -0.12 -1.17 -9.01
CA GLY A 31 -0.78 -1.47 -10.30
C GLY A 31 -2.18 -2.06 -10.09
N PHE A 32 -2.34 -2.99 -9.14
CA PHE A 32 -3.57 -3.75 -8.90
C PHE A 32 -4.46 -3.25 -7.76
N MET A 33 -3.99 -2.33 -6.92
CA MET A 33 -4.77 -1.86 -5.78
C MET A 33 -4.32 -0.47 -5.31
N THR A 34 -5.20 0.20 -4.59
CA THR A 34 -4.93 1.48 -3.94
C THR A 34 -5.15 1.35 -2.43
N ILE A 35 -4.22 1.88 -1.64
CA ILE A 35 -4.34 2.02 -0.18
C ILE A 35 -4.33 3.51 0.15
N SER A 36 -5.41 4.04 0.71
CA SER A 36 -5.55 5.47 1.02
C SER A 36 -5.82 5.69 2.50
N LYS A 37 -5.10 6.61 3.13
CA LYS A 37 -5.39 7.04 4.51
C LYS A 37 -6.69 7.82 4.53
N ILE A 38 -7.65 7.38 5.34
CA ILE A 38 -8.91 8.13 5.56
C ILE A 38 -8.79 8.99 6.82
N GLN A 39 -8.28 8.41 7.91
CA GLN A 39 -8.12 9.07 9.20
C GLN A 39 -6.93 8.45 9.96
N ARG A 40 -6.63 8.95 11.17
CA ARG A 40 -5.58 8.37 12.02
C ARG A 40 -5.86 6.88 12.26
N GLY A 41 -4.92 6.04 11.88
CA GLY A 41 -4.99 4.58 12.03
C GLY A 41 -6.00 3.85 11.13
N LYS A 42 -6.75 4.54 10.25
CA LYS A 42 -7.68 3.87 9.33
C LYS A 42 -7.34 4.13 7.87
N TYR A 43 -7.36 3.05 7.10
CA TYR A 43 -7.01 3.04 5.69
C TYR A 43 -8.13 2.39 4.89
N LYS A 44 -8.41 2.96 3.71
CA LYS A 44 -9.25 2.35 2.69
C LYS A 44 -8.37 1.50 1.78
N VAL A 45 -8.82 0.28 1.51
CA VAL A 45 -8.24 -0.58 0.49
C VAL A 45 -9.23 -0.69 -0.67
N GLN A 46 -8.78 -0.46 -1.90
CA GLN A 46 -9.60 -0.60 -3.11
C GLN A 46 -8.81 -1.38 -4.17
N LEU A 47 -9.40 -2.45 -4.70
CA LEU A 47 -8.84 -3.16 -5.86
C LEU A 47 -9.09 -2.35 -7.13
N ASN A 48 -8.10 -2.31 -8.03
CA ASN A 48 -8.24 -1.65 -9.32
C ASN A 48 -8.96 -2.60 -10.29
N LYS A 49 -10.02 -2.12 -10.96
CA LYS A 49 -10.95 -2.95 -11.75
C LYS A 49 -10.38 -3.55 -13.05
N ASN A 50 -9.21 -3.12 -13.51
CA ASN A 50 -8.69 -3.42 -14.85
C ASN A 50 -7.45 -4.32 -14.84
N ILE A 51 -7.41 -5.33 -13.97
CA ILE A 51 -6.20 -6.13 -13.80
C ILE A 51 -6.54 -7.59 -14.13
N ASP A 52 -6.12 -8.03 -15.32
CA ASP A 52 -6.02 -9.43 -15.74
C ASP A 52 -4.93 -10.22 -14.97
N ILE A 53 -4.21 -9.55 -14.06
CA ILE A 53 -3.06 -10.06 -13.33
C ILE A 53 -3.50 -10.47 -11.92
N ARG A 54 -3.54 -11.79 -11.65
CA ARG A 54 -3.56 -12.43 -10.32
C ARG A 54 -4.04 -11.52 -9.19
N GLN A 55 -5.35 -11.52 -8.94
CA GLN A 55 -5.93 -10.82 -7.81
C GLN A 55 -5.15 -11.16 -6.52
N PRO A 56 -4.74 -10.16 -5.72
CA PRO A 56 -4.03 -10.44 -4.48
C PRO A 56 -4.92 -11.24 -3.54
N ILE A 57 -4.39 -12.32 -2.96
CA ILE A 57 -5.11 -13.20 -2.02
C ILE A 57 -5.02 -12.66 -0.58
N ALA A 58 -3.95 -11.94 -0.27
CA ALA A 58 -3.71 -11.31 1.03
C ALA A 58 -2.87 -10.04 0.88
N ILE A 59 -2.96 -9.17 1.89
CA ILE A 59 -2.11 -7.99 2.06
C ILE A 59 -1.44 -8.07 3.43
N SER A 60 -0.13 -7.85 3.46
CA SER A 60 0.66 -7.83 4.70
C SER A 60 1.35 -6.48 4.88
N PHE A 61 1.22 -5.89 6.07
CA PHE A 61 1.95 -4.69 6.47
C PHE A 61 2.97 -5.07 7.55
N GLY A 62 4.25 -4.88 7.25
CA GLY A 62 5.34 -5.02 8.23
C GLY A 62 5.76 -3.66 8.77
N PHE A 63 5.84 -3.53 10.09
CA PHE A 63 6.29 -2.33 10.78
C PHE A 63 7.57 -2.66 11.55
N SER A 64 8.68 -2.03 11.17
CA SER A 64 9.90 -2.06 11.98
C SER A 64 9.68 -1.26 13.26
N VAL A 65 9.79 -1.92 14.41
CA VAL A 65 9.65 -1.32 15.74
C VAL A 65 10.86 -1.71 16.61
N PRO A 66 11.16 -0.96 17.69
CA PRO A 66 12.14 -1.43 18.66
C PRO A 66 11.76 -2.83 19.17
N GLY A 67 12.67 -3.80 19.03
CA GLY A 67 12.43 -5.20 19.41
C GLY A 67 11.99 -6.14 18.28
N GLY A 68 11.80 -5.68 17.04
CA GLY A 68 11.59 -6.56 15.89
C GLY A 68 10.64 -6.03 14.82
N ILE A 69 9.95 -6.94 14.12
CA ILE A 69 8.98 -6.62 13.07
C ILE A 69 7.58 -7.00 13.58
N SER A 70 6.69 -6.01 13.67
CA SER A 70 5.26 -6.24 13.89
C SER A 70 4.56 -6.40 12.55
N THR A 71 3.76 -7.45 12.37
CA THR A 71 3.11 -7.75 11.09
C THR A 71 1.59 -7.79 11.24
N VAL A 72 0.88 -7.08 10.37
CA VAL A 72 -0.58 -7.20 10.22
C VAL A 72 -0.87 -7.85 8.87
N VAL A 73 -1.60 -8.96 8.88
CA VAL A 73 -2.02 -9.68 7.66
C VAL A 73 -3.53 -9.58 7.53
N VAL A 74 -4.00 -9.20 6.34
CA VAL A 74 -5.42 -9.17 5.97
C VAL A 74 -5.62 -10.14 4.81
N THR A 75 -6.37 -11.21 5.04
CA THR A 75 -6.80 -12.13 3.98
C THR A 75 -8.07 -11.60 3.34
N LEU A 76 -8.08 -11.52 2.01
CA LEU A 76 -9.27 -11.12 1.26
C LEU A 76 -10.12 -12.37 1.06
N LYS A 77 -11.26 -12.47 1.78
CA LYS A 77 -12.24 -13.53 1.52
C LYS A 77 -12.93 -13.24 0.19
N GLN A 78 -13.03 -14.26 -0.65
CA GLN A 78 -13.83 -14.25 -1.87
C GLN A 78 -15.32 -14.21 -1.53
#